data_AF-A0A377A0E7-F1
#
_entry.id   AF-A0A377A0E7-F1
#
_cell.length_a   1.000
_cell.length_b   1.000
_cell.length_c   1.000
_cell.angle_alpha   90.00
_cell.angle_beta   90.00
_cell.angle_gamma   90.00
#
_symmetry.space_group_name_H-M   'P 1'
#
loop_
_entity.id
_entity.type
_entity.pdbx_description
1 polymer ?
#
loop_
_entity_poly.entity_id
_entity_poly.type
_entity_poly.pdbx_seq_one_letter_code
_entity_poly.pdbx_strand_id
1 'polypeptide(L)'
;MAFRVDMDALDLSEEQDVSHRPYRDGFASCNAGMMHACGHDGHTAIGLGMAHTLKQFESGLHGVIKLIFQPAEEGTRGARAMVDAGVVDDVDYFTAVHIGTGVPAGTVVCGSDNFMATTKFDAHFTGTAAHAGAKPEDGHNALLAAAQATLALHAIAPHSEGASRVNVGVMQAGSGRNVVPASALLKVETRGPATSLINMFLTVHNKRFRAQQPCMVSALKLV
;
A
#
# COMPACT_ATOMS: atom_id res chain seq x y z
N MET A 1 -4.16 0.95 -28.17
CA MET A 1 -4.81 0.34 -26.97
C MET A 1 -3.75 -0.30 -26.09
N ALA A 2 -3.87 -0.19 -24.77
CA ALA A 2 -2.98 -0.82 -23.79
C ALA A 2 -3.73 -1.79 -22.88
N PHE A 3 -3.08 -2.92 -22.59
CA PHE A 3 -3.51 -3.89 -21.59
C PHE A 3 -2.44 -3.98 -20.50
N ARG A 4 -2.84 -3.77 -19.24
CA ARG A 4 -1.95 -3.77 -18.10
C ARG A 4 -2.18 -4.98 -17.20
N VAL A 5 -1.08 -5.59 -16.80
CA VAL A 5 -0.98 -6.62 -15.75
C VAL A 5 0.14 -6.21 -14.79
N ASP A 6 -0.04 -6.41 -13.50
CA ASP A 6 1.03 -6.28 -12.49
C ASP A 6 1.78 -7.59 -12.29
N MET A 7 2.97 -7.49 -11.69
CA MET A 7 3.92 -8.61 -11.60
C MET A 7 4.66 -8.72 -10.27
N ASP A 8 4.47 -7.81 -9.32
CA ASP A 8 5.15 -7.88 -8.02
C ASP A 8 4.48 -8.87 -7.04
N ALA A 9 5.26 -9.39 -6.09
CA ALA A 9 4.79 -10.25 -5.01
C ALA A 9 4.67 -9.46 -3.69
N LEU A 10 4.17 -10.12 -2.65
CA LEU A 10 4.05 -9.57 -1.30
C LEU A 10 5.15 -10.11 -0.37
N ASP A 11 5.54 -9.31 0.62
CA ASP A 11 6.39 -9.70 1.76
C ASP A 11 5.60 -10.60 2.74
N LEU A 12 5.20 -11.77 2.27
CA LEU A 12 4.39 -12.75 2.98
C LEU A 12 4.96 -14.15 2.75
N SER A 13 5.16 -14.90 3.84
CA SER A 13 5.53 -16.32 3.74
C SER A 13 4.36 -17.15 3.24
N GLU A 14 4.60 -17.94 2.18
CA GLU A 14 3.62 -18.90 1.69
C GLU A 14 3.50 -20.11 2.63
N GLU A 15 2.27 -20.60 2.80
CA GLU A 15 1.95 -21.74 3.66
C GLU A 15 2.61 -23.03 3.16
N GLN A 16 3.20 -23.81 4.07
CA GLN A 16 3.92 -25.05 3.76
C GLN A 16 3.15 -26.28 4.26
N ASP A 17 1.83 -26.23 4.16
CA ASP A 17 0.92 -27.30 4.55
C ASP A 17 0.38 -28.05 3.33
N VAL A 18 0.15 -29.36 3.45
CA VAL A 18 -0.35 -30.21 2.35
C VAL A 18 -1.77 -29.83 1.88
N SER A 19 -2.54 -29.10 2.70
CA SER A 19 -3.82 -28.53 2.30
C SER A 19 -3.66 -27.32 1.37
N HIS A 20 -2.52 -26.62 1.42
CA HIS A 20 -2.20 -25.52 0.52
C HIS A 20 -1.79 -26.08 -0.84
N ARG A 21 -2.61 -25.84 -1.86
CA ARG A 21 -2.43 -26.43 -3.20
C ARG A 21 -1.04 -26.17 -3.80
N PRO A 22 -0.51 -24.93 -3.83
CA PRO A 22 0.84 -24.67 -4.34
C PRO A 22 1.91 -25.53 -3.66
N TYR A 23 1.84 -25.71 -2.34
CA TYR A 23 2.80 -26.55 -1.63
C TYR A 23 2.64 -28.03 -2.00
N ARG A 24 1.40 -28.54 -1.96
CA ARG A 24 1.08 -29.92 -2.31
C ARG A 24 1.49 -30.29 -3.74
N ASP A 25 1.21 -29.41 -4.69
CA ASP A 25 1.44 -29.64 -6.12
C ASP A 25 2.86 -29.25 -6.55
N GLY A 26 3.71 -28.77 -5.62
CA GLY A 26 5.13 -28.51 -5.88
C GLY A 26 5.43 -27.21 -6.62
N PHE A 27 4.56 -26.20 -6.54
CA PHE A 27 4.74 -24.88 -7.15
C PHE A 27 4.62 -23.70 -6.17
N ALA A 28 4.67 -23.95 -4.86
CA ALA A 28 4.81 -22.89 -3.87
C ALA A 28 6.09 -22.07 -4.10
N SER A 29 6.09 -20.84 -3.61
CA SER A 29 7.22 -19.91 -3.69
C SER A 29 8.52 -20.55 -3.21
N CYS A 30 9.55 -20.46 -4.04
CA CYS A 30 10.92 -20.82 -3.67
C CYS A 30 11.66 -19.67 -2.98
N ASN A 31 11.03 -18.50 -2.84
CA ASN A 31 11.61 -17.32 -2.20
C ASN A 31 11.03 -17.17 -0.79
N ALA A 32 11.84 -17.45 0.23
CA ALA A 32 11.41 -17.35 1.62
C ALA A 32 10.92 -15.93 1.96
N GLY A 33 9.74 -15.85 2.57
CA GLY A 33 9.09 -14.58 2.93
C GLY A 33 8.41 -13.85 1.77
N MET A 34 8.33 -14.44 0.58
CA MET A 34 7.67 -13.84 -0.59
C MET A 34 6.58 -14.77 -1.15
N MET A 35 5.42 -14.21 -1.50
CA MET A 35 4.31 -14.96 -2.11
C MET A 35 3.50 -14.07 -3.06
N HIS A 36 3.05 -14.61 -4.20
CA HIS A 36 2.05 -13.95 -5.05
C HIS A 36 0.62 -14.11 -4.48
N ALA A 37 0.40 -13.65 -3.25
CA ALA A 37 -0.89 -13.79 -2.58
C ALA A 37 -2.01 -12.90 -3.15
N CYS A 38 -1.67 -11.95 -4.04
CA CYS A 38 -2.62 -11.10 -4.77
C CYS A 38 -2.90 -11.60 -6.21
N GLY A 39 -2.26 -12.70 -6.64
CA GLY A 39 -2.50 -13.30 -7.95
C GLY A 39 -1.80 -12.64 -9.14
N HIS A 40 -0.78 -11.81 -8.89
CA HIS A 40 -0.03 -11.10 -9.95
C HIS A 40 0.76 -12.05 -10.87
N ASP A 41 1.10 -13.25 -10.38
CA ASP A 41 1.59 -14.36 -11.21
C ASP A 41 0.53 -14.80 -12.23
N GLY A 42 -0.72 -14.93 -11.81
CA GLY A 42 -1.87 -15.18 -12.67
C GLY A 42 -2.11 -14.04 -13.68
N HIS A 43 -2.00 -12.78 -13.26
CA HIS A 43 -2.09 -11.62 -14.17
C HIS A 43 -0.98 -11.66 -15.22
N THR A 44 0.27 -11.91 -14.80
CA THR A 44 1.42 -12.02 -15.71
C THR A 44 1.22 -13.16 -16.71
N ALA A 45 0.73 -14.32 -16.27
CA ALA A 45 0.41 -15.45 -17.15
C ALA A 45 -0.68 -15.09 -18.17
N ILE A 46 -1.73 -14.38 -17.76
CA ILE A 46 -2.77 -13.85 -18.67
C ILE A 46 -2.16 -12.89 -19.69
N GLY A 47 -1.30 -11.98 -19.26
CA GLY A 47 -0.62 -11.03 -20.14
C GLY A 47 0.25 -11.71 -21.20
N LEU A 48 1.02 -12.73 -20.80
CA LEU A 48 1.84 -13.51 -21.72
C LEU A 48 0.99 -14.35 -22.69
N GLY A 49 -0.09 -14.98 -22.21
CA GLY A 49 -1.02 -15.74 -23.04
C GLY A 49 -1.69 -14.84 -24.08
N MET A 50 -2.14 -13.65 -23.68
CA MET A 50 -2.69 -12.65 -24.58
C MET A 50 -1.65 -12.18 -25.61
N ALA A 51 -0.40 -11.93 -25.23
CA ALA A 51 0.68 -11.60 -26.16
C ALA A 51 0.83 -12.67 -27.24
N HIS A 52 0.87 -13.94 -26.80
CA HIS A 52 0.99 -15.09 -27.69
C HIS A 52 -0.19 -15.18 -28.66
N THR A 53 -1.42 -15.09 -28.16
CA THR A 53 -2.63 -15.16 -28.98
C THR A 53 -2.72 -13.99 -29.95
N LEU A 54 -2.51 -12.75 -29.51
CA LEU A 54 -2.59 -11.58 -30.39
C LEU A 54 -1.59 -11.66 -31.54
N LYS A 55 -0.40 -12.20 -31.29
CA LYS A 55 0.60 -12.41 -32.34
C LYS A 55 0.13 -13.37 -33.43
N GLN A 56 -0.71 -14.35 -33.10
CA GLN A 56 -1.30 -15.27 -34.09
C GLN A 56 -2.31 -14.56 -35.01
N PHE A 57 -2.91 -13.45 -34.56
CA PHE A 57 -3.90 -12.67 -35.31
C PHE A 57 -3.35 -11.36 -35.87
N GLU A 58 -2.03 -11.16 -35.84
CA GLU A 58 -1.36 -9.90 -36.19
C GLU A 58 -1.79 -9.33 -37.55
N SER A 59 -1.98 -10.17 -38.56
CA SER A 59 -2.38 -9.74 -39.91
C SER A 59 -3.77 -9.08 -39.98
N GLY A 60 -4.65 -9.36 -39.00
CA GLY A 60 -5.97 -8.74 -38.90
C GLY A 60 -6.01 -7.50 -38.00
N LEU A 61 -4.92 -7.20 -37.30
CA LEU A 61 -4.85 -6.11 -36.33
C LEU A 61 -4.28 -4.85 -36.97
N HIS A 62 -4.86 -3.70 -36.60
CA HIS A 62 -4.43 -2.39 -37.08
C HIS A 62 -4.11 -1.48 -35.89
N GLY A 63 -3.02 -0.74 -36.00
CA GLY A 63 -2.53 0.15 -34.95
C GLY A 63 -1.56 -0.53 -33.98
N VAL A 64 -1.47 0.01 -32.75
CA VAL A 64 -0.52 -0.45 -31.73
C VAL A 64 -1.26 -1.01 -30.52
N ILE A 65 -0.89 -2.24 -30.16
CA ILE A 65 -1.27 -2.85 -28.89
C ILE A 65 -0.06 -2.81 -27.95
N LYS A 66 -0.22 -2.15 -26.81
CA LYS A 66 0.80 -2.12 -25.74
C LYS A 66 0.43 -3.12 -24.65
N LEU A 67 1.37 -4.01 -24.33
CA LEU A 67 1.25 -4.92 -23.20
C LEU A 67 2.16 -4.40 -22.09
N ILE A 68 1.55 -3.98 -20.98
CA ILE A 68 2.22 -3.30 -19.88
C ILE A 68 2.31 -4.28 -18.71
N PHE A 69 3.54 -4.70 -18.39
CA PHE A 69 3.86 -5.50 -17.21
C PHE A 69 4.37 -4.55 -16.13
N GLN A 70 3.50 -4.16 -15.21
CA GLN A 70 3.76 -3.12 -14.22
C GLN A 70 4.40 -3.70 -12.95
N PRO A 71 5.57 -3.21 -12.51
CA PRO A 71 6.11 -3.57 -11.20
C PRO A 71 5.36 -2.83 -10.07
N ALA A 72 5.69 -3.19 -8.83
CA ALA A 72 5.46 -2.37 -7.63
C ALA A 72 4.02 -1.80 -7.48
N GLU A 73 3.00 -2.62 -7.79
CA GLU A 73 1.61 -2.27 -7.55
C GLU A 73 1.30 -2.23 -6.06
N GLU A 74 1.79 -3.20 -5.28
CA GLU A 74 1.43 -3.34 -3.87
C GLU A 74 1.91 -2.12 -3.05
N GLY A 75 3.01 -1.53 -3.50
CA GLY A 75 3.57 -0.30 -2.96
C GLY A 75 2.96 0.99 -3.52
N THR A 76 2.06 0.92 -4.50
CA THR A 76 1.49 2.06 -5.25
C THR A 76 2.52 2.95 -5.95
N ARG A 77 3.66 2.38 -6.35
CA ARG A 77 4.78 3.14 -6.93
C ARG A 77 4.96 2.93 -8.43
N GLY A 78 4.71 1.72 -8.93
CA GLY A 78 5.09 1.37 -10.30
C GLY A 78 4.33 2.14 -11.37
N ALA A 79 3.02 2.31 -11.20
CA ALA A 79 2.18 3.05 -12.15
C ALA A 79 2.70 4.47 -12.39
N ARG A 80 3.05 5.20 -11.31
CA ARG A 80 3.56 6.57 -11.42
C ARG A 80 4.86 6.64 -12.20
N ALA A 81 5.81 5.76 -11.89
CA ALA A 81 7.09 5.71 -12.60
C ALA A 81 6.92 5.40 -14.10
N MET A 82 5.99 4.51 -14.45
CA MET A 82 5.70 4.19 -15.86
C MET A 82 5.04 5.34 -16.61
N VAL A 83 4.13 6.07 -15.95
CA VAL A 83 3.51 7.28 -16.52
C VAL A 83 4.57 8.37 -16.73
N ASP A 84 5.43 8.63 -15.74
CA ASP A 84 6.49 9.63 -15.86
C ASP A 84 7.53 9.24 -16.95
N ALA A 85 7.65 7.95 -17.28
CA ALA A 85 8.46 7.45 -18.40
C ALA A 85 7.75 7.49 -19.77
N GLY A 86 6.52 8.01 -19.84
CA GLY A 86 5.74 8.16 -21.07
C GLY A 86 5.15 6.86 -21.63
N VAL A 87 5.06 5.79 -20.83
CA VAL A 87 4.58 4.47 -21.30
C VAL A 87 3.18 4.54 -21.92
N VAL A 88 2.34 5.45 -21.42
CA VAL A 88 0.93 5.57 -21.78
C VAL A 88 0.58 6.84 -22.59
N ASP A 89 1.56 7.64 -23.01
CA ASP A 89 1.32 8.96 -23.62
C ASP A 89 0.56 8.91 -24.96
N ASP A 90 0.69 7.80 -25.68
CA ASP A 90 0.09 7.52 -26.99
C ASP A 90 -1.05 6.47 -26.89
N VAL A 91 -1.57 6.22 -25.69
CA VAL A 91 -2.60 5.19 -25.46
C VAL A 91 -4.00 5.80 -25.51
N ASP A 92 -4.78 5.43 -26.53
CA ASP A 92 -6.19 5.88 -26.65
C ASP A 92 -7.14 5.19 -25.66
N TYR A 93 -6.90 3.91 -25.40
CA TYR A 93 -7.72 3.04 -24.55
C TYR A 93 -6.83 2.22 -23.64
N PHE A 94 -7.13 2.22 -22.34
CA PHE A 94 -6.39 1.49 -21.32
C PHE A 94 -7.33 0.52 -20.60
N THR A 95 -6.90 -0.72 -20.44
CA THR A 95 -7.62 -1.73 -19.64
C THR A 95 -6.67 -2.47 -18.73
N ALA A 96 -7.17 -2.89 -17.58
CA ALA A 96 -6.46 -3.72 -16.61
C ALA A 96 -7.43 -4.78 -16.08
N VAL A 97 -6.86 -5.89 -15.61
CA VAL A 97 -7.62 -7.00 -15.02
C VAL A 97 -7.08 -7.29 -13.63
N HIS A 98 -7.95 -7.78 -12.76
CA HIS A 98 -7.56 -8.30 -11.46
C HIS A 98 -8.36 -9.58 -11.17
N ILE A 99 -7.69 -10.65 -10.75
CA ILE A 99 -8.31 -11.89 -10.29
C ILE A 99 -8.56 -11.82 -8.79
N GLY A 100 -9.54 -12.58 -8.28
CA GLY A 100 -9.65 -12.75 -6.82
C GLY A 100 -10.26 -11.58 -6.05
N THR A 101 -11.22 -10.86 -6.63
CA THR A 101 -11.98 -9.79 -5.93
C THR A 101 -13.24 -10.30 -5.22
N GLY A 102 -13.28 -11.58 -4.84
CA GLY A 102 -14.46 -12.20 -4.21
C GLY A 102 -15.63 -12.50 -5.16
N VAL A 103 -15.40 -12.50 -6.47
CA VAL A 103 -16.40 -12.86 -7.49
C VAL A 103 -16.34 -14.37 -7.80
N PRO A 104 -17.48 -15.01 -8.14
CA PRO A 104 -17.49 -16.44 -8.49
C PRO A 104 -16.58 -16.75 -9.68
N ALA A 105 -15.89 -17.91 -9.62
CA ALA A 105 -15.05 -18.38 -10.71
C ALA A 105 -15.84 -18.46 -12.04
N GLY A 106 -15.21 -18.10 -13.15
CA GLY A 106 -15.85 -18.03 -14.47
C GLY A 106 -16.66 -16.75 -14.71
N THR A 107 -16.67 -15.81 -13.77
CA THR A 107 -17.36 -14.52 -13.92
C THR A 107 -16.37 -13.40 -14.21
N VAL A 108 -16.70 -12.53 -15.17
CA VAL A 108 -15.96 -11.29 -15.45
C VAL A 108 -16.86 -10.12 -15.07
N VAL A 109 -16.36 -9.24 -14.20
CA VAL A 109 -17.04 -8.00 -13.81
C VAL A 109 -16.30 -6.83 -14.45
N CYS A 110 -17.04 -6.00 -15.19
CA CYS A 110 -16.50 -4.81 -15.86
C CYS A 110 -16.93 -3.55 -15.10
N GLY A 111 -16.09 -2.51 -15.13
CA GLY A 111 -16.45 -1.19 -14.60
C GLY A 111 -16.58 -1.10 -13.08
N SER A 112 -15.79 -1.90 -12.34
CA SER A 112 -15.74 -1.76 -10.87
C SER A 112 -15.17 -0.39 -10.48
N ASP A 113 -15.97 0.42 -9.78
CA ASP A 113 -15.64 1.75 -9.28
C ASP A 113 -15.51 1.80 -7.74
N ASN A 114 -15.62 0.64 -7.09
CA ASN A 114 -15.65 0.53 -5.62
C ASN A 114 -14.27 0.46 -4.96
N PHE A 115 -13.17 0.64 -5.72
CA PHE A 115 -11.83 0.65 -5.16
C PHE A 115 -11.52 2.00 -4.49
N MET A 116 -11.13 1.94 -3.21
CA MET A 116 -10.73 3.12 -2.45
C MET A 116 -9.28 3.49 -2.74
N ALA A 117 -9.01 4.76 -3.01
CA ALA A 117 -7.66 5.31 -3.08
C ALA A 117 -6.94 5.11 -1.74
N THR A 118 -5.67 4.74 -1.79
CA THR A 118 -4.82 4.55 -0.61
C THR A 118 -3.77 5.64 -0.50
N THR A 119 -3.33 5.94 0.72
CA THR A 119 -2.15 6.76 1.00
C THR A 119 -1.39 6.11 2.15
N LYS A 120 -0.11 5.86 1.94
CA LYS A 120 0.78 5.23 2.92
C LYS A 120 1.83 6.24 3.36
N PHE A 121 2.10 6.30 4.66
CA PHE A 121 3.15 7.18 5.17
C PHE A 121 3.75 6.67 6.48
N ASP A 122 5.02 7.04 6.67
CA ASP A 122 5.73 6.86 7.92
C ASP A 122 5.73 8.19 8.70
N ALA A 123 5.37 8.13 9.99
CA ALA A 123 5.40 9.25 10.92
C ALA A 123 6.45 9.02 12.01
N HIS A 124 7.49 9.85 11.99
CA HIS A 124 8.58 9.80 12.97
C HIS A 124 8.38 10.84 14.07
N PHE A 125 8.41 10.41 15.33
CA PHE A 125 8.31 11.25 16.52
C PHE A 125 9.70 11.39 17.15
N THR A 126 10.10 12.63 17.43
CA THR A 126 11.37 12.94 18.10
C THR A 126 11.10 13.63 19.43
N GLY A 127 11.64 13.06 20.49
CA GLY A 127 11.61 13.56 21.86
C GLY A 127 13.02 13.67 22.45
N THR A 128 13.13 13.54 23.77
CA THR A 128 14.37 13.71 24.51
C THR A 128 14.49 12.59 25.54
N ALA A 129 15.61 11.88 25.52
CA ALA A 129 15.85 10.79 26.47
C ALA A 129 16.15 11.37 27.86
N ALA A 130 15.62 10.71 28.89
CA ALA A 130 15.94 10.99 30.28
C ALA A 130 15.85 9.70 31.10
N HIS A 131 16.51 9.68 32.26
CA HIS A 131 16.38 8.56 33.18
C HIS A 131 15.01 8.62 33.87
N ALA A 132 14.14 7.66 33.57
CA ALA A 132 12.72 7.70 33.93
C ALA A 132 12.48 7.75 35.45
N GLY A 133 13.38 7.17 36.25
CA GLY A 133 13.28 7.18 37.71
C GLY A 133 14.03 8.30 38.42
N ALA A 134 14.89 9.06 37.72
CA ALA A 134 15.77 10.05 38.37
C ALA A 134 15.34 11.48 38.06
N LYS A 135 15.14 11.81 36.77
CA LYS A 135 14.72 13.14 36.30
C LYS A 135 13.78 13.00 35.10
N PRO A 136 12.59 12.38 35.26
CA PRO A 136 11.66 12.18 34.15
C PRO A 136 11.22 13.48 33.47
N GLU A 137 11.21 14.60 34.21
CA GLU A 137 10.84 15.94 33.73
C GLU A 137 11.80 16.53 32.69
N ASP A 138 13.05 16.06 32.63
CA ASP A 138 14.02 16.46 31.61
C ASP A 138 13.75 15.77 30.25
N GLY A 139 12.87 14.77 30.21
CA GLY A 139 12.57 13.96 29.04
C GLY A 139 11.32 14.40 28.28
N HIS A 140 11.31 14.13 26.98
CA HIS A 140 10.12 14.25 26.14
C HIS A 140 9.81 12.88 25.54
N ASN A 141 8.70 12.28 25.96
CA ASN A 141 8.40 10.88 25.68
C ASN A 141 7.75 10.69 24.30
N ALA A 142 8.55 10.30 23.31
CA ALA A 142 8.10 10.05 21.95
C ALA A 142 7.16 8.83 21.82
N LEU A 143 7.28 7.83 22.70
CA LEU A 143 6.37 6.68 22.72
C LEU A 143 4.96 7.10 23.13
N LEU A 144 4.84 7.93 24.17
CA LEU A 144 3.54 8.46 24.59
C LEU A 144 2.93 9.37 23.52
N ALA A 145 3.75 10.20 22.88
CA ALA A 145 3.33 11.04 21.75
C ALA A 145 2.74 10.19 20.60
N ALA A 146 3.45 9.13 20.19
CA ALA A 146 2.99 8.20 19.16
C ALA A 146 1.72 7.42 19.58
N ALA A 147 1.64 6.96 20.82
CA ALA A 147 0.45 6.27 21.33
C ALA A 147 -0.80 7.17 21.29
N GLN A 148 -0.66 8.44 21.71
CA GLN A 148 -1.74 9.42 21.60
C GLN A 148 -2.11 9.69 20.15
N ALA A 149 -1.14 9.83 19.25
CA ALA A 149 -1.38 10.02 17.83
C ALA A 149 -2.13 8.84 17.20
N THR A 150 -1.79 7.60 17.56
CA THR A 150 -2.51 6.40 17.12
C THR A 150 -3.98 6.43 17.54
N LEU A 151 -4.26 6.73 18.81
CA LEU A 151 -5.64 6.84 19.28
C LEU A 151 -6.39 7.95 18.53
N ALA A 152 -5.76 9.11 18.34
CA ALA A 152 -6.38 10.23 17.67
C ALA A 152 -6.64 9.96 16.17
N LEU A 153 -5.73 9.27 15.49
CA LEU A 153 -5.89 8.82 14.10
C LEU A 153 -7.10 7.90 13.93
N HIS A 154 -7.30 6.97 14.86
CA HIS A 154 -8.47 6.07 14.84
C HIS A 154 -9.76 6.72 15.35
N ALA A 155 -9.67 7.86 16.04
CA ALA A 155 -10.81 8.66 16.49
C ALA A 155 -11.30 9.68 15.45
N ILE A 156 -10.68 9.74 14.26
CA ILE A 156 -11.13 10.62 13.18
C ILE A 156 -12.56 10.24 12.78
N ALA A 157 -13.47 11.20 12.89
CA ALA A 157 -14.87 10.98 12.55
C ALA A 157 -15.03 10.63 11.06
N PRO A 158 -15.99 9.74 10.71
CA PRO A 158 -16.35 9.49 9.32
C PRO A 158 -16.79 10.79 8.62
N HIS A 159 -16.53 10.89 7.31
CA HIS A 159 -16.91 12.05 6.50
C HIS A 159 -18.23 11.78 5.76
N SER A 160 -19.09 12.80 5.63
CA SER A 160 -20.41 12.65 4.97
C SER A 160 -20.32 12.38 3.47
N GLU A 161 -19.23 12.81 2.83
CA GLU A 161 -19.00 12.60 1.38
C GLU A 161 -18.51 11.19 1.02
N GLY A 162 -18.20 10.33 2.00
CA GLY A 162 -17.84 8.95 1.72
C GLY A 162 -17.10 8.23 2.85
N ALA A 163 -16.96 6.92 2.68
CA ALA A 163 -16.28 6.07 3.66
C ALA A 163 -14.77 6.39 3.74
N SER A 164 -14.21 6.40 4.94
CA SER A 164 -12.76 6.52 5.15
C SER A 164 -12.28 5.40 6.06
N ARG A 165 -11.06 4.92 5.83
CA ARG A 165 -10.39 3.93 6.70
C ARG A 165 -9.03 4.47 7.11
N VAL A 166 -8.66 4.28 8.36
CA VAL A 166 -7.32 4.59 8.89
C VAL A 166 -6.80 3.34 9.57
N ASN A 167 -5.54 3.01 9.32
CA ASN A 167 -4.88 1.88 9.93
C ASN A 167 -3.46 2.26 10.34
N VAL A 168 -3.15 2.21 11.64
CA VAL A 168 -1.77 2.24 12.15
C VAL A 168 -1.28 0.80 12.25
N GLY A 169 -0.59 0.33 11.21
CA GLY A 169 -0.17 -1.08 11.12
C GLY A 169 1.09 -1.41 11.93
N VAL A 170 1.94 -0.41 12.22
CA VAL A 170 3.19 -0.59 12.97
C VAL A 170 3.40 0.56 13.94
N MET A 171 3.77 0.25 15.17
CA MET A 171 4.32 1.18 16.17
C MET A 171 5.62 0.62 16.74
N GLN A 172 6.70 1.38 16.66
CA GLN A 172 8.01 1.01 17.20
C GLN A 172 8.58 2.15 18.04
N ALA A 173 8.91 1.90 19.31
CA ALA A 173 9.47 2.90 20.21
C ALA A 173 10.06 2.30 21.51
N GLY A 174 10.96 3.06 22.14
CA GLY A 174 11.62 2.70 23.39
C GLY A 174 12.86 1.82 23.23
N SER A 175 13.71 1.81 24.26
CA SER A 175 14.96 1.02 24.29
C SER A 175 15.18 0.30 25.63
N GLY A 176 14.59 0.78 26.72
CA GLY A 176 14.73 0.18 28.05
C GLY A 176 13.70 0.70 29.04
N ARG A 177 13.43 -0.08 30.10
CA ARG A 177 12.36 0.20 31.08
C ARG A 177 12.59 1.47 31.90
N ASN A 178 13.84 1.91 32.02
CA ASN A 178 14.27 3.05 32.83
C ASN A 178 14.65 4.28 31.98
N VAL A 179 14.31 4.29 30.69
CA VAL A 179 14.65 5.39 29.76
C VAL A 179 13.36 5.96 29.19
N VAL A 180 13.20 7.29 29.28
CA VAL A 180 12.14 8.01 28.56
C VAL A 180 12.43 7.88 27.04
N PRO A 181 11.54 7.30 26.23
CA PRO A 181 11.81 7.09 24.80
C PRO A 181 11.99 8.40 24.03
N ALA A 182 13.13 8.58 23.36
CA ALA A 182 13.41 9.76 22.54
C ALA A 182 12.94 9.63 21.08
N SER A 183 12.53 8.45 20.64
CA SER A 183 12.09 8.21 19.27
C SER A 183 10.93 7.22 19.18
N ALA A 184 10.03 7.46 18.24
CA ALA A 184 9.00 6.52 17.84
C ALA A 184 8.75 6.58 16.32
N LEU A 185 8.31 5.46 15.74
CA LEU A 185 7.88 5.34 14.35
C LEU A 185 6.46 4.75 14.31
N LEU A 186 5.58 5.39 13.55
CA LEU A 186 4.32 4.81 13.09
C LEU A 186 4.36 4.58 11.58
N LYS A 187 3.84 3.44 11.12
CA LYS A 187 3.53 3.21 9.71
C LYS A 187 2.03 3.17 9.53
N VAL A 188 1.50 4.04 8.69
CA VAL A 188 0.06 4.32 8.59
C VAL A 188 -0.41 4.18 7.16
N GLU A 189 -1.59 3.60 6.98
CA GLU A 189 -2.33 3.58 5.72
C GLU A 189 -3.69 4.27 5.93
N THR A 190 -4.09 5.09 4.96
CA THR A 190 -5.44 5.62 4.88
C THR A 190 -6.10 5.22 3.58
N ARG A 191 -7.42 4.98 3.59
CA ARG A 191 -8.22 4.75 2.38
C ARG A 191 -9.43 5.67 2.31
N GLY A 192 -9.75 6.15 1.12
CA GLY A 192 -10.94 6.97 0.84
C GLY A 192 -11.37 6.90 -0.63
N PRO A 193 -12.54 7.45 -1.00
CA PRO A 193 -12.90 7.70 -2.39
C PRO A 193 -11.82 8.49 -3.14
N ALA A 194 -11.72 8.30 -4.45
CA ALA A 194 -10.67 8.90 -5.28
C ALA A 194 -10.64 10.44 -5.26
N THR A 195 -11.73 11.10 -4.84
CA THR A 195 -11.78 12.54 -4.60
C THR A 195 -10.98 12.93 -3.35
N SER A 196 -9.84 13.56 -3.61
CA SER A 196 -8.76 13.97 -2.71
C SER A 196 -9.13 14.78 -1.47
N LEU A 197 -10.40 15.20 -1.28
CA LEU A 197 -10.84 15.93 -0.09
C LEU A 197 -10.70 15.10 1.20
N ILE A 198 -10.96 13.80 1.15
CA ILE A 198 -10.84 12.91 2.33
C ILE A 198 -9.36 12.63 2.64
N ASN A 199 -8.53 12.39 1.63
CA ASN A 199 -7.08 12.25 1.82
C ASN A 199 -6.43 13.56 2.30
N MET A 200 -6.88 14.71 1.80
CA MET A 200 -6.45 16.02 2.29
C MET A 200 -6.96 16.29 3.70
N PHE A 201 -8.19 15.90 4.06
CA PHE A 201 -8.72 16.02 5.42
C PHE A 201 -7.90 15.23 6.44
N LEU A 202 -7.51 14.00 6.10
CA LEU A 202 -6.62 13.16 6.91
C LEU A 202 -5.20 13.75 6.97
N THR A 203 -4.68 14.27 5.86
CA THR A 203 -3.37 14.93 5.79
C THR A 203 -3.32 16.25 6.56
N VAL A 204 -4.41 17.04 6.55
CA VAL A 204 -4.53 18.32 7.25
C VAL A 204 -4.75 18.13 8.75
N HIS A 205 -5.50 17.12 9.18
CA HIS A 205 -5.54 16.72 10.59
C HIS A 205 -4.17 16.25 11.07
N ASN A 206 -3.44 15.48 10.24
CA ASN A 206 -2.04 15.11 10.52
C ASN A 206 -1.08 16.30 10.67
N LYS A 207 -1.26 17.37 9.91
CA LYS A 207 -0.48 18.61 10.09
C LYS A 207 -0.84 19.39 11.37
N ARG A 208 -2.09 19.30 11.87
CA ARG A 208 -2.49 19.93 13.15
C ARG A 208 -1.83 19.26 14.36
N PHE A 209 -1.49 17.98 14.29
CA PHE A 209 -0.78 17.28 15.38
C PHE A 209 0.65 17.79 15.61
N ARG A 210 1.33 18.33 14.58
CA ARG A 210 2.65 18.99 14.73
C ARG A 210 2.64 20.19 15.68
N ALA A 211 1.49 20.84 15.88
CA ALA A 211 1.37 22.07 16.65
C ALA A 211 0.98 21.86 18.12
N GLN A 212 0.59 20.64 18.52
CA GLN A 212 0.00 20.38 19.85
C GLN A 212 0.83 19.47 20.77
N GLN A 213 1.98 18.96 20.32
CA GLN A 213 2.83 18.10 21.15
C GLN A 213 4.25 18.68 21.32
N PRO A 214 4.86 18.55 22.51
CA PRO A 214 6.24 19.01 22.76
C PRO A 214 7.30 18.21 21.97
N CYS A 215 6.91 17.09 21.35
CA CYS A 215 7.75 16.30 20.45
C CYS A 215 7.55 16.74 18.99
N MET A 216 8.63 16.97 18.25
CA MET A 216 8.55 17.27 16.81
C MET A 216 8.26 16.01 16.00
N VAL A 217 7.24 16.04 15.15
CA VAL A 217 7.02 15.03 14.10
C VAL A 217 7.88 15.41 12.90
N SER A 218 9.06 14.81 12.74
CA SER A 218 10.10 15.34 11.83
C SER A 218 9.91 14.96 10.36
N ALA A 219 9.11 13.94 10.02
CA ALA A 219 8.85 13.60 8.63
C ALA A 219 7.51 12.86 8.45
N LEU A 220 6.74 13.30 7.45
CA LEU A 220 5.69 12.51 6.81
C LEU A 220 6.31 12.08 5.47
N LYS A 221 6.90 10.90 5.40
CA LYS A 221 7.40 10.38 4.12
C LYS A 221 6.25 9.62 3.47
N LEU A 222 5.67 10.16 2.40
CA LEU A 222 4.75 9.40 1.57
C LEU A 222 5.55 8.25 0.93
N VAL A 223 5.04 7.02 1.07
CA VAL A 223 5.65 5.78 0.56
C VAL A 223 4.86 5.27 -0.62
#